data_AF-R1FPK2-F1
#
_entry.id   AF-R1FPK2-F1
#
_cell.length_a   1.000
_cell.length_b   1.000
_cell.length_c   1.000
_cell.angle_alpha   90.00
_cell.angle_beta   90.00
_cell.angle_gamma   90.00
#
_symmetry.space_group_name_H-M   'P 1'
#
loop_
_entity.id
_entity.type
_entity.pdbx_description
1 polymer ?
#
loop_
_entity_poly.entity_id
_entity_poly.type
_entity_poly.pdbx_seq_one_letter_code
_entity_poly.pdbx_strand_id
1 'polypeptide(L)' 'MPVALTEEQAALAEAIHAWSAAHHPREAVRAAETGAGAEIPAGFAELGLFGVAVPAAAGGADGSVADL' A
#
# COMPACT_ATOMS: atom_id res chain seq x y z
N MET A 1 8.44 14.42 -24.91
CA MET A 1 8.22 14.75 -23.48
C MET A 1 9.01 13.73 -22.67
N PRO A 2 9.94 14.13 -21.79
CA PRO A 2 10.64 13.16 -20.96
C PRO A 2 9.66 12.63 -19.91
N VAL A 3 9.42 11.32 -19.95
CA VAL A 3 8.65 10.56 -18.95
C VAL A 3 9.66 10.00 -17.95
N ALA A 4 10.36 10.89 -17.25
CA ALA A 4 11.31 10.51 -16.22
C ALA A 4 10.92 11.21 -14.92
N LEU A 5 10.98 10.48 -13.81
CA LEU A 5 10.80 11.03 -12.47
C LEU A 5 11.90 12.08 -12.23
N THR A 6 11.57 13.13 -11.47
CA THR A 6 12.61 13.99 -10.90
C THR A 6 13.44 13.20 -9.87
N GLU A 7 14.63 13.68 -9.54
CA GLU A 7 15.46 13.06 -8.48
C GLU A 7 14.70 12.97 -7.15
N GLU A 8 13.93 14.01 -6.82
CA GLU A 8 13.09 14.03 -5.62
C GLU A 8 11.98 12.97 -5.68
N GLN A 9 11.31 12.82 -6.82
CA GLN A 9 10.28 11.79 -7.00
C GLN A 9 10.87 10.37 -6.95
N ALA A 10 12.08 10.18 -7.50
CA ALA A 10 12.80 8.91 -7.41
C ALA A 10 13.19 8.59 -5.96
N ALA A 11 13.74 9.56 -5.23
CA ALA A 11 14.09 9.39 -3.81
C ALA A 11 12.86 9.08 -2.94
N LEU A 12 11.73 9.74 -3.20
CA LEU A 12 10.47 9.45 -2.52
C LEU A 12 9.99 8.02 -2.81
N ALA A 13 10.04 7.58 -4.07
CA ALA A 13 9.67 6.22 -4.45
C ALA A 13 10.56 5.18 -3.74
N GLU A 14 11.88 5.40 -3.70
CA GLU A 14 12.81 4.55 -2.96
C GLU A 14 12.50 4.50 -1.46
N ALA A 15 12.18 5.64 -0.84
CA ALA A 15 11.81 5.70 0.57
C ALA A 15 10.53 4.91 0.87
N ILE A 16 9.50 5.02 0.03
CA ILE A 16 8.26 4.25 0.14
C ILE A 16 8.54 2.75 -0.03
N HIS A 17 9.39 2.37 -1.00
CA HIS A 17 9.78 0.98 -1.21
C HIS A 17 10.53 0.40 -0.01
N ALA A 18 11.49 1.14 0.55
CA ALA A 18 12.26 0.72 1.73
C ALA A 18 11.37 0.56 2.96
N TRP A 19 10.47 1.54 3.20
CA TRP A 19 9.50 1.47 4.28
C TRP A 19 8.58 0.24 4.13
N SER A 20 8.00 0.05 2.94
CA SER A 20 7.12 -1.09 2.65
C SER A 20 7.84 -2.44 2.84
N ALA A 21 9.08 -2.56 2.35
CA ALA A 21 9.88 -3.77 2.48
C ALA A 21 10.16 -4.14 3.96
N ALA A 22 10.44 -3.16 4.82
CA ALA A 22 10.70 -3.38 6.24
C ALA A 22 9.48 -3.96 7.00
N HIS A 23 8.28 -3.83 6.45
CA HIS A 23 7.03 -4.29 7.06
C HIS A 23 6.51 -5.62 6.51
N HIS A 24 7.21 -6.25 5.55
CA HIS A 24 6.86 -7.56 4.97
C HIS A 24 5.37 -7.74 4.61
N PRO A 25 4.72 -6.80 3.89
CA PRO A 25 3.27 -6.76 3.70
C PRO A 25 2.70 -8.04 3.07
N ARG A 26 3.43 -8.65 2.14
CA ARG A 26 3.01 -9.90 1.49
C ARG A 26 2.87 -11.05 2.47
N GLU A 27 3.82 -11.18 3.40
CA GLU A 27 3.80 -12.23 4.41
C GLU A 27 2.67 -11.99 5.41
N ALA A 28 2.50 -10.73 5.85
CA ALA A 28 1.42 -10.33 6.74
C ALA A 28 0.03 -10.63 6.14
N VAL A 29 -0.21 -10.27 4.88
CA VAL A 29 -1.49 -10.56 4.19
C VAL A 29 -1.70 -12.07 4.06
N ARG A 30 -0.69 -12.84 3.66
CA ARG A 30 -0.80 -14.32 3.55
C ARG A 30 -1.11 -14.98 4.88
N ALA A 31 -0.48 -14.53 5.96
CA ALA A 31 -0.75 -15.04 7.30
C ALA A 31 -2.16 -14.65 7.80
N ALA A 32 -2.66 -13.46 7.42
CA ALA A 32 -4.05 -13.07 7.69
C ALA A 32 -5.06 -13.94 6.92
N GLU A 33 -4.82 -14.22 5.63
CA GLU A 33 -5.67 -15.08 4.78
C GLU A 33 -5.82 -16.51 5.32
N THR A 34 -4.76 -17.03 5.97
CA THR A 34 -4.73 -18.40 6.51
C THR A 34 -5.24 -18.51 7.95
N GLY A 35 -5.67 -17.40 8.55
CA GLY A 35 -6.14 -17.36 9.93
C GLY A 35 -5.02 -17.50 10.97
N ALA A 36 -3.75 -17.37 10.56
CA ALA A 36 -2.58 -17.46 11.43
C ALA A 36 -2.35 -16.21 12.31
N GLY A 37 -3.24 -15.21 12.22
CA GLY A 37 -3.28 -14.08 13.16
C GLY A 37 -2.22 -13.00 12.95
N ALA A 38 -1.68 -12.85 11.74
CA ALA A 38 -0.82 -11.69 11.47
C ALA A 38 -1.66 -10.41 11.41
N GLU A 39 -1.34 -9.48 12.29
CA GLU A 39 -1.86 -8.10 12.23
C GLU A 39 -1.13 -7.37 11.10
N ILE A 40 -1.89 -6.80 10.16
CA ILE A 40 -1.29 -5.94 9.14
C ILE A 40 -0.84 -4.64 9.84
N PRO A 41 0.41 -4.17 9.65
CA PRO A 41 0.91 -3.00 10.36
C PRO A 41 0.02 -1.76 10.19
N ALA A 42 -0.23 -1.03 11.28
CA ALA A 42 -1.14 0.12 11.31
C ALA A 42 -0.80 1.19 10.26
N GLY A 43 0.48 1.36 9.93
CA GLY A 43 0.93 2.32 8.92
C GLY A 43 0.31 2.09 7.53
N PHE A 44 -0.06 0.87 7.16
CA PHE A 44 -0.77 0.62 5.89
C PHE A 44 -2.20 1.18 5.90
N ALA A 45 -2.87 1.16 7.05
CA ALA A 45 -4.18 1.79 7.22
C ALA A 45 -4.06 3.32 7.20
N GLU A 46 -3.03 3.87 7.84
CA GLU A 46 -2.74 5.31 7.86
C GLU A 46 -2.44 5.87 6.46
N LEU A 47 -1.79 5.07 5.60
CA LEU A 47 -1.59 5.39 4.19
C LEU A 47 -2.87 5.28 3.34
N GLY A 48 -3.97 4.77 3.90
CA GLY A 48 -5.25 4.62 3.19
C GLY A 48 -5.28 3.43 2.22
N LEU A 49 -4.31 2.52 2.26
CA LEU A 49 -4.16 1.44 1.27
C LEU A 49 -5.41 0.54 1.20
N PHE A 50 -6.03 0.26 2.35
CA PHE A 50 -7.24 -0.57 2.41
C PHE A 50 -8.50 0.12 1.88
N GLY A 51 -8.47 1.44 1.66
CA GLY A 51 -9.59 2.20 1.11
C GLY A 51 -9.59 2.27 -0.42
N VAL A 52 -8.50 1.88 -1.10
CA VAL A 52 -8.34 2.10 -2.55
C VAL A 52 -9.46 1.43 -3.35
N ALA A 53 -9.68 0.13 -3.15
CA ALA A 53 -10.71 -0.64 -3.85
C ALA A 53 -12.08 -0.64 -3.14
N VAL A 54 -12.31 0.31 -2.22
CA VAL A 54 -13.57 0.44 -1.47
C VAL A 54 -14.41 1.55 -2.10
N PRO A 55 -15.75 1.39 -2.20
CA PRO A 55 -16.61 2.45 -2.72
C PRO A 55 -16.50 3.76 -1.92
N ALA A 56 -16.50 4.92 -2.59
CA ALA A 56 -16.45 6.22 -1.91
C ALA A 56 -17.67 6.48 -1.03
N ALA A 57 -18.82 5.89 -1.37
CA ALA A 57 -20.02 5.92 -0.52
C ALA A 57 -19.80 5.25 0.86
N ALA A 58 -18.78 4.39 0.99
CA ALA A 58 -18.34 3.78 2.23
C ALA A 58 -17.05 4.39 2.80
N GLY A 59 -16.59 5.53 2.25
CA GLY A 59 -15.36 6.21 2.67
C GLY A 59 -14.08 5.74 1.97
N GLY A 60 -14.19 4.98 0.87
CA GLY A 60 -13.05 4.56 0.06
C GLY A 60 -12.73 5.51 -1.10
N ALA A 61 -11.92 5.04 -2.05
CA ALA A 61 -11.43 5.83 -3.18
C ALA A 61 -12.05 5.45 -4.55
N ASP A 62 -13.03 4.54 -4.60
CA ASP A 62 -13.63 4.02 -5.86
C ASP A 62 -12.61 3.45 -6.87
N GLY A 63 -11.42 3.10 -6.40
CA GLY A 63 -10.38 2.47 -7.20
C GLY A 63 -10.63 0.98 -7.41
N SER A 64 -9.65 0.33 -8.03
CA SER A 64 -9.65 -1.10 -8.32
C SER A 64 -8.39 -1.76 -7.78
N VAL A 65 -8.34 -3.09 -7.85
CA VAL A 65 -7.13 -3.84 -7.52
C VAL A 65 -5.95 -3.49 -8.45
N ALA A 66 -6.21 -2.95 -9.65
CA ALA A 66 -5.16 -2.51 -10.56
C ALA A 66 -4.51 -1.18 -10.14
N ASP A 67 -5.13 -0.45 -9.21
CA ASP A 67 -4.64 0.83 -8.67
C ASP A 67 -3.85 0.65 -7.35
N LEU A 68 -3.71 -0.60 -6.88
CA LEU A 68 -2.89 -1.03 -5.74
C LEU A 68 -1.48 -1.46 -6.19
#